data_AF-A0A2T6C5K5-F1
#
_entry.id   AF-A0A2T6C5K5-F1
#
_cell.length_a   1.000
_cell.length_b   1.000
_cell.length_c   1.000
_cell.angle_alpha   90.00
_cell.angle_beta   90.00
_cell.angle_gamma   90.00
#
_symmetry.space_group_name_H-M   'P 1'
#
loop_
_entity.id
_entity.type
_entity.pdbx_description
1 polymer ?
#
loop_
_entity_poly.entity_id
_entity_poly.type
_entity_poly.pdbx_seq_one_letter_code
_entity_poly.pdbx_strand_id
1 'polypeptide(L)'
;MNLNSICQQLLQFKVEATTEDFEINLFFDKVGEEIHELGTLNNTQKEQLITTLFQCIANQHPEMEANFSFIHLIENIDAPDFKIYEAELLKFTKAHGTITSVLLLNRHINSLDKTKQTESLDILKAIAENKNYSEHVRQEALNYYNYQKKKLL
;
A
#
# COMPACT_ATOMS: atom_id res chain seq x y z
N MET A 1 8.70 4.45 -22.13
CA MET A 1 9.60 4.87 -21.03
C MET A 1 10.43 3.67 -20.54
N ASN A 2 11.30 3.76 -19.53
CA ASN A 2 11.96 2.58 -18.91
C ASN A 2 11.65 2.51 -17.41
N LEU A 3 11.82 1.34 -16.79
CA LEU A 3 11.49 1.10 -15.38
C LEU A 3 12.16 2.08 -14.41
N ASN A 4 13.44 2.42 -14.65
CA ASN A 4 14.17 3.36 -13.80
C ASN A 4 13.54 4.76 -13.83
N SER A 5 13.11 5.22 -14.99
CA SER A 5 12.44 6.51 -15.15
C SER A 5 11.06 6.52 -14.49
N ILE A 6 10.32 5.41 -14.53
CA ILE A 6 9.05 5.26 -13.79
C ILE A 6 9.31 5.32 -12.28
N CYS A 7 10.31 4.59 -11.79
CA CYS A 7 10.68 4.59 -10.37
C CYS A 7 11.09 5.99 -9.90
N GLN A 8 11.84 6.73 -10.70
CA GLN A 8 12.21 8.12 -10.38
C GLN A 8 10.99 9.04 -10.27
N GLN A 9 10.02 8.92 -11.17
CA GLN A 9 8.79 9.71 -11.10
C GLN A 9 8.00 9.39 -9.83
N LEU A 10 7.85 8.11 -9.48
CA LEU A 10 7.19 7.69 -8.24
C LEU A 10 7.85 8.29 -6.99
N LEU A 11 9.18 8.31 -6.95
CA LEU A 11 9.92 8.88 -5.80
C LEU A 11 9.86 10.41 -5.73
N GLN A 12 9.67 11.07 -6.87
CA GLN A 12 9.55 12.53 -6.96
C GLN A 12 8.11 13.02 -6.73
N PHE A 13 7.11 12.16 -6.87
CA PHE A 13 5.71 12.50 -6.64
C PHE A 13 5.47 12.94 -5.19
N LYS A 14 4.80 14.08 -5.02
CA LYS A 14 4.46 14.68 -3.73
C LYS A 14 3.06 15.25 -3.78
N VAL A 15 2.25 14.89 -2.80
CA VAL A 15 0.94 15.50 -2.60
C VAL A 15 1.12 16.76 -1.77
N GLU A 16 0.68 17.89 -2.31
CA GLU A 16 0.66 19.18 -1.65
C GLU A 16 -0.77 19.52 -1.17
N ALA A 17 -0.91 20.53 -0.32
CA ALA A 17 -2.21 20.94 0.20
C ALA A 17 -3.20 21.39 -0.89
N THR A 18 -2.69 21.74 -2.08
CA THR A 18 -3.48 22.16 -3.23
C THR A 18 -3.68 21.06 -4.27
N THR A 19 -3.07 19.89 -4.08
CA THR A 19 -3.23 18.77 -5.02
C THR A 19 -4.64 18.22 -4.91
N GLU A 20 -5.37 18.23 -6.02
CA GLU A 20 -6.72 17.68 -6.06
C GLU A 20 -6.68 16.15 -6.26
N ASP A 21 -7.67 15.43 -5.73
CA ASP A 21 -7.73 13.97 -5.80
C ASP A 21 -7.65 13.43 -7.25
N PHE A 22 -8.22 14.18 -8.21
CA PHE A 22 -8.18 13.80 -9.62
C PHE A 22 -6.75 13.83 -10.18
N GLU A 23 -5.87 14.71 -9.69
CA GLU A 23 -4.48 14.80 -10.13
C GLU A 23 -3.68 13.59 -9.64
N ILE A 24 -3.96 13.14 -8.42
CA ILE A 24 -3.36 11.92 -7.85
C ILE A 24 -3.80 10.69 -8.66
N ASN A 25 -5.09 10.57 -8.97
CA ASN A 25 -5.60 9.48 -9.82
C ASN A 25 -4.94 9.49 -11.20
N LEU A 26 -4.94 10.65 -11.87
CA LEU A 26 -4.34 10.80 -13.20
C LEU A 26 -2.86 10.43 -13.21
N PHE A 27 -2.11 10.78 -12.16
CA PHE A 27 -0.71 10.40 -12.03
C PHE A 27 -0.53 8.87 -11.99
N PHE A 28 -1.26 8.18 -11.11
CA PHE A 28 -1.11 6.73 -10.98
C PHE A 28 -1.69 5.95 -12.16
N ASP A 29 -2.74 6.44 -12.80
CA ASP A 29 -3.28 5.86 -14.05
C ASP A 29 -2.22 5.91 -15.15
N LYS A 30 -1.59 7.07 -15.34
CA LYS A 30 -0.51 7.25 -16.32
C LYS A 30 0.69 6.35 -16.03
N VAL A 31 1.11 6.25 -14.76
CA VAL A 31 2.18 5.31 -14.37
C VAL A 31 1.79 3.87 -14.69
N GLY A 32 0.53 3.49 -14.46
CA GLY A 32 0.01 2.17 -14.83
C GLY A 32 0.07 1.87 -16.32
N GLU A 33 -0.30 2.84 -17.17
CA GLU A 33 -0.15 2.75 -18.62
C GLU A 33 1.32 2.56 -19.04
N GLU A 34 2.23 3.35 -18.47
CA GLU A 34 3.65 3.28 -18.77
C GLU A 34 4.28 1.95 -18.33
N ILE A 35 3.82 1.37 -17.22
CA ILE A 35 4.22 0.02 -16.79
C ILE A 35 3.70 -1.03 -17.77
N HIS A 36 2.45 -0.89 -18.23
CA HIS A 36 1.86 -1.80 -19.22
C HIS A 36 2.67 -1.81 -20.54
N GLU A 37 3.15 -0.64 -20.98
CA GLU A 37 4.01 -0.51 -22.16
C GLU A 37 5.36 -1.24 -22.02
N LEU A 38 5.87 -1.46 -20.80
CA LEU A 38 7.09 -2.24 -20.59
C LEU A 38 6.90 -3.74 -20.85
N GLY A 39 5.65 -4.20 -20.98
CA GLY A 39 5.32 -5.61 -21.15
C GLY A 39 5.47 -6.40 -19.85
N THR A 40 5.83 -7.68 -19.96
CA THR A 40 5.93 -8.57 -18.80
C THR A 40 7.17 -8.26 -17.97
N LEU A 41 6.96 -7.85 -16.72
CA LEU A 41 8.01 -7.66 -15.73
C LEU A 41 8.45 -9.01 -15.13
N ASN A 42 9.75 -9.21 -14.99
CA ASN A 42 10.30 -10.31 -14.18
C ASN A 42 10.21 -10.01 -12.67
N ASN A 43 10.47 -11.00 -11.83
CA ASN A 43 10.33 -10.85 -10.37
C ASN A 43 11.20 -9.74 -9.79
N THR A 44 12.44 -9.58 -10.25
CA THR A 44 13.33 -8.51 -9.78
C THR A 44 12.79 -7.12 -10.12
N GLN A 45 12.21 -6.95 -11.32
CA GLN A 45 11.58 -5.70 -11.73
C GLN A 45 10.31 -5.40 -10.93
N LYS A 46 9.50 -6.44 -10.64
CA LYS A 46 8.32 -6.32 -9.77
C LYS A 46 8.71 -5.91 -8.35
N GLU A 47 9.72 -6.56 -7.77
CA GLU A 47 10.27 -6.22 -6.45
C GLU A 47 10.73 -4.76 -6.39
N GLN A 48 11.50 -4.31 -7.38
CA GLN A 48 11.94 -2.92 -7.49
C GLN A 48 10.75 -1.96 -7.51
N LEU A 49 9.74 -2.24 -8.35
CA LEU A 49 8.60 -1.37 -8.53
C LEU A 49 7.70 -1.31 -7.28
N ILE A 50 7.37 -2.46 -6.68
CA ILE A 50 6.56 -2.54 -5.46
C ILE A 50 7.26 -1.84 -4.30
N THR A 51 8.56 -2.09 -4.11
CA THR A 51 9.36 -1.39 -3.10
C THR A 51 9.32 0.12 -3.32
N THR A 52 9.44 0.56 -4.58
CA THR A 52 9.40 1.99 -4.92
C THR A 52 8.02 2.61 -4.65
N LEU A 53 6.92 1.90 -4.91
CA LEU A 53 5.57 2.36 -4.60
C LEU A 53 5.34 2.49 -3.09
N PHE A 54 5.84 1.55 -2.28
CA PHE A 54 5.80 1.69 -0.82
C PHE A 54 6.69 2.83 -0.32
N GLN A 55 7.86 3.06 -0.92
CA GLN A 55 8.68 4.25 -0.65
C GLN A 55 7.97 5.54 -1.03
N CYS A 56 7.22 5.55 -2.13
CA CYS A 56 6.37 6.68 -2.51
C CYS A 56 5.37 6.99 -1.39
N ILE A 57 4.69 5.98 -0.83
CA ILE A 57 3.78 6.16 0.33
C ILE A 57 4.54 6.71 1.55
N ALA A 58 5.68 6.13 1.92
CA ALA A 58 6.46 6.59 3.08
C ALA A 58 6.93 8.05 2.95
N ASN A 59 7.04 8.54 1.73
CA ASN A 59 7.42 9.90 1.42
C ASN A 59 6.24 10.89 1.44
N GLN A 60 4.99 10.43 1.61
CA GLN A 60 3.81 11.29 1.77
C GLN A 60 3.48 11.54 3.24
N HIS A 61 2.51 12.41 3.49
CA HIS A 61 1.94 12.56 4.83
C HIS A 61 1.31 11.22 5.28
N PRO A 62 1.56 10.73 6.51
CA PRO A 62 1.04 9.43 6.97
C PRO A 62 -0.49 9.30 6.97
N GLU A 63 -1.18 10.44 7.02
CA GLU A 63 -2.64 10.54 7.00
C GLU A 63 -3.22 10.86 5.62
N MET A 64 -2.39 10.87 4.57
CA MET A 64 -2.88 11.00 3.20
C MET A 64 -3.89 9.88 2.91
N GLU A 65 -5.07 10.26 2.42
CA GLU A 65 -6.10 9.30 2.07
C GLU A 65 -5.63 8.39 0.93
N ALA A 66 -6.14 7.17 0.95
CA ALA A 66 -5.75 6.18 -0.04
C ALA A 66 -6.39 6.49 -1.39
N ASN A 67 -5.59 6.39 -2.44
CA ASN A 67 -6.01 6.63 -3.82
C ASN A 67 -6.36 5.32 -4.53
N PHE A 68 -7.52 5.23 -5.20
CA PHE A 68 -7.95 4.00 -5.86
C PHE A 68 -7.04 3.57 -7.01
N SER A 69 -6.59 4.50 -7.86
CA SER A 69 -5.63 4.21 -8.93
C SER A 69 -4.33 3.64 -8.37
N PHE A 70 -3.81 4.20 -7.28
CA PHE A 70 -2.66 3.65 -6.57
C PHE A 70 -2.88 2.22 -6.06
N ILE A 71 -4.01 1.97 -5.38
CA ILE A 71 -4.35 0.65 -4.82
C ILE A 71 -4.41 -0.39 -5.94
N HIS A 72 -5.12 -0.09 -7.03
CA HIS A 72 -5.24 -1.01 -8.16
C HIS A 72 -3.90 -1.24 -8.86
N LEU A 73 -3.08 -0.20 -8.98
CA LEU A 73 -1.75 -0.32 -9.56
C LEU A 73 -0.88 -1.28 -8.75
N ILE A 74 -0.73 -1.05 -7.44
CA ILE A 74 0.20 -1.83 -6.62
C ILE A 74 -0.23 -3.29 -6.48
N GLU A 75 -1.54 -3.56 -6.35
CA GLU A 75 -2.09 -4.91 -6.24
C GLU A 75 -1.91 -5.70 -7.55
N ASN A 76 -1.97 -5.05 -8.71
CA ASN A 76 -1.90 -5.74 -10.00
C ASN A 76 -0.48 -6.11 -10.47
N ILE A 77 0.57 -5.48 -9.93
CA ILE A 77 1.96 -5.72 -10.39
C ILE A 77 2.40 -7.16 -10.18
N ASP A 78 2.01 -7.77 -9.06
CA ASP A 78 2.39 -9.14 -8.72
C ASP A 78 1.24 -10.15 -8.82
N ALA A 79 0.11 -9.75 -9.40
CA ALA A 79 -0.96 -10.67 -9.67
C ALA A 79 -0.50 -11.78 -10.66
N PRO A 80 -0.97 -13.02 -10.51
CA PRO A 80 -1.85 -13.53 -9.45
C PRO A 80 -1.11 -14.15 -8.26
N ASP A 81 0.22 -14.11 -8.19
CA ASP A 81 0.99 -14.80 -7.12
C ASP A 81 1.01 -14.01 -5.82
N PHE A 82 1.04 -12.68 -5.90
CA PHE A 82 1.01 -11.71 -4.79
C PHE A 82 2.11 -11.88 -3.73
N LYS A 83 3.03 -12.85 -3.84
CA LYS A 83 4.08 -13.11 -2.84
C LYS A 83 5.01 -11.92 -2.61
N ILE A 84 5.40 -11.21 -3.67
CA ILE A 84 6.28 -10.04 -3.58
C ILE A 84 5.53 -8.89 -2.92
N TYR A 85 4.28 -8.67 -3.36
CA TYR A 85 3.41 -7.64 -2.79
C TYR A 85 3.13 -7.88 -1.30
N GLU A 86 2.74 -9.10 -0.92
CA GLU A 86 2.46 -9.49 0.45
C GLU A 86 3.68 -9.28 1.35
N ALA A 87 4.85 -9.79 0.94
CA ALA A 87 6.06 -9.67 1.72
C ALA A 87 6.42 -8.19 1.99
N GLU A 88 6.34 -7.34 0.97
CA GLU A 88 6.65 -5.92 1.13
C GLU A 88 5.56 -5.17 1.90
N LEU A 89 4.27 -5.49 1.71
CA LEU A 89 3.16 -4.92 2.49
C LEU A 89 3.33 -5.19 3.99
N LEU A 90 3.61 -6.43 4.37
CA LEU A 90 3.80 -6.80 5.77
C LEU A 90 5.05 -6.13 6.36
N LYS A 91 6.16 -6.14 5.63
CA LYS A 91 7.42 -5.48 6.02
C LYS A 91 7.23 -3.98 6.21
N PHE A 92 6.62 -3.31 5.22
CA PHE A 92 6.38 -1.88 5.25
C PHE A 92 5.44 -1.50 6.39
N THR A 93 4.29 -2.16 6.51
CA THR A 93 3.27 -1.78 7.49
C THR A 93 3.74 -1.98 8.94
N LYS A 94 4.59 -2.98 9.20
CA LYS A 94 5.27 -3.15 10.50
C LYS A 94 6.16 -1.96 10.86
N ALA A 95 6.87 -1.39 9.88
CA ALA A 95 7.81 -0.30 10.09
C ALA A 95 7.17 1.10 9.98
N HIS A 96 6.13 1.22 9.16
CA HIS A 96 5.53 2.48 8.73
C HIS A 96 3.99 2.35 8.64
N GLY A 97 3.31 2.55 9.77
CA GLY A 97 1.86 2.70 9.82
C GLY A 97 1.41 4.01 9.17
N THR A 98 0.66 3.91 8.07
CA THR A 98 -0.01 5.03 7.38
C THR A 98 -1.46 4.65 7.11
N ILE A 99 -2.33 5.61 6.80
CA ILE A 99 -3.73 5.32 6.43
C ILE A 99 -3.78 4.37 5.24
N THR A 100 -2.98 4.63 4.20
CA THR A 100 -2.87 3.75 3.03
C THR A 100 -2.35 2.35 3.38
N SER A 101 -1.30 2.21 4.20
CA SER A 101 -0.76 0.88 4.52
C SER A 101 -1.72 0.05 5.38
N VAL A 102 -2.41 0.70 6.31
CA VAL A 102 -3.48 0.10 7.12
C VAL A 102 -4.65 -0.37 6.27
N LEU A 103 -5.09 0.44 5.29
CA LEU A 103 -6.13 0.04 4.34
C LEU A 103 -5.70 -1.16 3.47
N LEU A 104 -4.50 -1.10 2.89
CA LEU A 104 -3.97 -2.19 2.07
C LEU A 104 -3.85 -3.49 2.87
N LEU A 105 -3.39 -3.41 4.12
CA LEU A 105 -3.32 -4.56 5.02
C LEU A 105 -4.72 -5.14 5.30
N ASN A 106 -5.72 -4.29 5.54
CA ASN A 106 -7.10 -4.74 5.71
C ASN A 106 -7.66 -5.41 4.44
N ARG A 107 -7.37 -4.87 3.25
CA ARG A 107 -7.75 -5.47 1.96
C ARG A 107 -7.10 -6.84 1.78
N HIS A 108 -5.81 -6.95 2.09
CA HIS A 108 -5.07 -8.21 2.08
C HIS A 108 -5.68 -9.23 3.07
N ILE A 109 -6.02 -8.84 4.29
CA ILE A 109 -6.70 -9.74 5.25
C ILE A 109 -8.00 -10.30 4.66
N ASN A 110 -8.79 -9.47 3.97
CA ASN A 110 -10.04 -9.91 3.36
C ASN A 110 -9.84 -10.93 2.22
N SER A 111 -8.66 -11.00 1.60
CA SER A 111 -8.35 -12.01 0.57
C SER A 111 -7.74 -13.30 1.13
N LEU A 112 -7.32 -13.30 2.40
CA LEU A 112 -6.70 -14.46 3.06
C LEU A 112 -7.73 -15.43 3.63
N ASP A 113 -7.35 -16.72 3.63
CA ASP A 113 -7.99 -17.75 4.46
C ASP A 113 -7.92 -17.36 5.94
N LYS A 114 -8.97 -17.66 6.71
CA LYS A 114 -9.04 -17.32 8.16
C LYS A 114 -7.80 -17.76 8.96
N THR A 115 -7.20 -18.91 8.61
CA THR A 115 -6.03 -19.46 9.32
C THR A 115 -4.73 -18.71 9.07
N LYS A 116 -4.67 -17.85 8.03
CA LYS A 116 -3.48 -17.07 7.64
C LYS A 116 -3.55 -15.60 8.08
N GLN A 117 -4.66 -15.16 8.67
CA GLN A 117 -4.88 -13.74 8.99
C GLN A 117 -4.14 -13.27 10.25
N THR A 118 -3.66 -14.18 11.10
CA THR A 118 -3.11 -13.87 12.43
C THR A 118 -2.02 -12.82 12.40
N GLU A 119 -1.01 -12.98 11.52
CA GLU A 119 0.11 -12.04 11.44
C GLU A 119 -0.36 -10.63 11.08
N SER A 120 -1.19 -10.50 10.05
CA SER A 120 -1.74 -9.22 9.61
C SER A 120 -2.61 -8.55 10.69
N LEU A 121 -3.36 -9.34 11.47
CA LEU A 121 -4.14 -8.83 12.60
C LEU A 121 -3.26 -8.33 13.74
N ASP A 122 -2.17 -9.02 14.03
CA ASP A 122 -1.21 -8.60 15.04
C ASP A 122 -0.52 -7.28 14.65
N ILE A 123 -0.25 -7.08 13.35
CA ILE A 123 0.26 -5.79 12.84
C ILE A 123 -0.76 -4.66 13.06
N LEU A 124 -2.04 -4.86 12.69
CA LEU A 124 -3.08 -3.85 12.92
C LEU A 124 -3.20 -3.49 14.40
N LYS A 125 -3.17 -4.49 15.28
CA LYS A 125 -3.18 -4.27 16.73
C LYS A 125 -1.95 -3.48 17.19
N ALA A 126 -0.76 -3.85 16.74
CA ALA A 126 0.48 -3.19 17.11
C ALA A 126 0.49 -1.72 16.68
N ILE A 127 -0.05 -1.39 15.50
CA ILE A 127 -0.21 0.00 15.05
C ILE A 127 -1.19 0.73 15.97
N ALA A 128 -2.37 0.16 16.23
CA ALA A 128 -3.39 0.77 17.08
C ALA A 128 -2.90 1.12 18.50
N GLU A 129 -2.01 0.29 19.06
CA GLU A 129 -1.47 0.48 20.43
C GLU A 129 -0.21 1.37 20.47
N ASN A 130 0.41 1.67 19.32
CA ASN A 130 1.69 2.39 19.27
C ASN A 130 1.52 3.92 19.19
N LYS A 131 1.74 4.58 20.34
CA LYS A 131 1.62 6.04 20.51
C LYS A 131 2.57 6.90 19.65
N ASN A 132 3.53 6.29 18.96
CA ASN A 132 4.38 7.02 18.01
C ASN A 132 3.64 7.34 16.70
N TYR A 133 2.53 6.66 16.41
CA TYR A 133 1.64 7.01 15.30
C TYR A 133 0.59 8.03 15.74
N SER A 134 0.12 8.83 14.78
CA SER A 134 -0.96 9.80 15.03
C SER A 134 -2.24 9.10 15.51
N GLU A 135 -3.09 9.85 16.21
CA GLU A 135 -4.37 9.32 16.69
C GLU A 135 -5.23 8.80 15.54
N HIS A 136 -5.22 9.49 14.39
CA HIS A 136 -6.01 9.10 13.23
C HIS A 136 -5.56 7.74 12.67
N VAL A 137 -4.25 7.53 12.44
CA VAL A 137 -3.70 6.24 11.98
C VAL A 137 -4.00 5.12 12.98
N ARG A 138 -3.81 5.38 14.28
CA ARG A 138 -4.11 4.39 15.33
C ARG A 138 -5.57 3.99 15.34
N GLN A 139 -6.48 4.96 15.23
CA GLN A 139 -7.91 4.69 15.28
C GLN A 139 -8.37 3.92 14.04
N GLU A 140 -7.83 4.23 12.87
CA GLU A 140 -8.15 3.49 11.64
C GLU A 140 -7.67 2.02 11.74
N ALA A 141 -6.45 1.80 12.25
CA ALA A 141 -5.95 0.44 12.50
C ALA A 141 -6.82 -0.32 13.52
N LEU A 142 -7.25 0.36 14.59
CA LEU A 142 -8.14 -0.22 15.60
C LEU A 142 -9.52 -0.59 15.02
N ASN A 143 -10.07 0.27 14.16
CA ASN A 143 -11.34 0.02 13.48
C ASN A 143 -11.27 -1.27 12.65
N TYR A 144 -10.23 -1.41 11.82
CA TYR A 144 -10.05 -2.63 11.02
C TYR A 144 -9.75 -3.85 11.87
N TYR A 145 -8.91 -3.74 12.90
CA TYR A 145 -8.65 -4.84 13.82
C TYR A 145 -9.94 -5.39 14.44
N ASN A 146 -10.78 -4.51 14.96
CA ASN A 146 -12.06 -4.88 15.56
C ASN A 146 -13.05 -5.45 14.54
N TYR A 147 -13.10 -4.86 13.34
CA TYR A 147 -13.92 -5.36 12.23
C TYR A 147 -13.55 -6.80 11.87
N GLN A 148 -12.26 -7.08 11.69
CA GLN A 148 -11.78 -8.41 11.30
C GLN A 148 -11.95 -9.43 12.42
N LYS A 149 -11.68 -9.06 13.69
CA LYS A 149 -11.98 -9.93 14.84
C LYS A 149 -13.45 -10.36 14.89
N LYS A 150 -14.38 -9.44 14.62
CA LYS A 150 -15.82 -9.76 14.59
C LYS A 150 -16.20 -10.73 13.47
N LYS A 151 -15.50 -10.72 12.33
CA LYS A 151 -15.72 -11.69 11.23
C LYS A 151 -15.19 -13.10 11.53
N LEU A 152 -14.23 -13.20 12.43
CA LEU A 152 -13.59 -14.46 12.80
C LEU A 152 -14.37 -15.24 13.87
N LEU A 153 -15.13 -14.54 14.71
CA LEU A 153 -16.10 -15.09 15.66
C LEU A 153 -17.36 -15.60 14.95
#